data_AF-T1FLV4-F1
#
_entry.id   AF-T1FLV4-F1
#
_cell.length_a   1.000
_cell.length_b   1.000
_cell.length_c   1.000
_cell.angle_alpha   90.00
_cell.angle_beta   90.00
_cell.angle_gamma   90.00
#
_symmetry.space_group_name_H-M   'P 1'
#
loop_
_entity.id
_entity.type
_entity.pdbx_description
1 polymer ?
#
loop_
_entity_poly.entity_id
_entity_poly.type
_entity_poly.pdbx_seq_one_letter_code
_entity_poly.pdbx_strand_id
1 'polypeptide(L)'
;MGTLRSQKRLAAAVLKCGRNKIWLDPNETNEISNANSRQNIRKLIKNGLIIRKPVAVHSRARVRKNMIARRKGRHTGTGKRKGTANARMPEKVIWIRRMRVLR
;
A
#
# COMPACT_ATOMS: atom_id res chain seq x y z
N MET A 1 8.79 31.54 -14.59
CA MET A 1 7.89 30.49 -14.07
C MET A 1 8.11 30.30 -12.58
N GLY A 2 7.06 30.40 -11.77
CA GLY A 2 7.15 30.21 -10.32
C GLY A 2 7.26 28.74 -9.92
N THR A 3 7.91 28.45 -8.79
CA THR A 3 8.06 27.07 -8.30
C THR A 3 6.84 26.65 -7.45
N LEU A 4 6.14 25.56 -7.83
CA LEU A 4 4.95 25.07 -7.12
C LEU A 4 5.26 24.18 -5.89
N ARG A 5 6.49 24.28 -5.34
CA ARG A 5 6.97 23.39 -4.26
C ARG A 5 6.19 23.60 -2.96
N SER A 6 5.87 24.85 -2.62
CA SER A 6 5.14 25.19 -1.40
C SER A 6 3.70 24.68 -1.46
N GLN A 7 3.02 24.90 -2.57
CA GLN A 7 1.64 24.47 -2.85
C GLN A 7 1.54 22.95 -2.80
N LYS A 8 2.48 22.24 -3.44
CA LYS A 8 2.53 20.77 -3.40
C LYS A 8 2.74 20.23 -1.98
N ARG A 9 3.55 20.91 -1.15
CA ARG A 9 3.75 20.57 0.26
C ARG A 9 2.50 20.84 1.10
N LEU A 10 1.85 21.99 0.91
CA LEU A 10 0.63 22.36 1.62
C LEU A 10 -0.54 21.43 1.26
N ALA A 11 -0.74 21.16 -0.03
CA ALA A 11 -1.75 20.22 -0.51
C ALA A 11 -1.56 18.82 0.09
N ALA A 12 -0.33 18.31 0.13
CA ALA A 12 0.00 17.04 0.76
C ALA A 12 -0.37 17.01 2.26
N ALA A 13 -0.09 18.09 2.98
CA ALA A 13 -0.44 18.20 4.41
C ALA A 13 -1.96 18.27 4.63
N VAL A 14 -2.69 19.01 3.79
CA VAL A 14 -4.16 19.14 3.86
C VAL A 14 -4.86 17.81 3.53
N LEU A 15 -4.40 17.10 2.49
CA LEU A 15 -4.98 15.83 2.02
C LEU A 15 -4.45 14.59 2.76
N LYS A 16 -3.58 14.78 3.76
CA LYS A 16 -2.92 13.72 4.55
C LYS A 16 -2.32 12.64 3.65
N CYS A 17 -1.55 13.04 2.64
CA CYS A 17 -0.88 12.12 1.71
C CYS A 17 0.55 12.57 1.39
N GLY A 18 1.33 11.72 0.74
CA GLY A 18 2.67 12.08 0.28
C GLY A 18 2.65 13.08 -0.89
N ARG A 19 3.70 13.91 -1.02
CA ARG A 19 3.85 14.90 -2.11
C ARG A 19 3.74 14.28 -3.51
N ASN A 20 4.20 13.03 -3.66
CA ASN A 20 4.15 12.31 -4.94
C ASN A 20 2.73 11.88 -5.35
N LYS A 21 1.77 11.88 -4.41
CA LYS A 21 0.36 11.59 -4.65
C LYS A 21 -0.46 12.84 -4.99
N ILE A 22 0.11 14.04 -4.90
CA ILE A 22 -0.54 15.26 -5.35
C ILE A 22 -0.33 15.42 -6.85
N TRP A 23 -1.44 15.59 -7.57
CA TRP A 23 -1.50 16.08 -8.93
C TRP A 23 -1.94 17.55 -8.89
N LEU A 24 -1.29 18.37 -9.71
CA LEU A 24 -1.55 19.80 -9.89
C LEU A 24 -1.89 19.99 -11.36
N ASP A 25 -2.94 20.74 -11.66
CA ASP A 25 -3.32 21.02 -13.05
C ASP A 25 -2.21 21.80 -13.78
N PRO A 26 -1.69 21.31 -14.92
CA PRO A 26 -0.69 22.03 -15.70
C PRO A 26 -1.24 23.26 -16.44
N ASN A 27 -2.55 23.34 -16.67
CA ASN A 27 -3.17 24.46 -17.37
C ASN A 27 -3.36 25.67 -16.42
N GLU A 28 -3.72 25.40 -15.16
CA GLU A 28 -4.01 26.43 -14.15
C GLU A 28 -2.83 26.74 -13.21
N THR A 29 -1.60 26.67 -13.75
CA THR A 29 -0.37 26.88 -12.95
C THR A 29 -0.30 28.26 -12.30
N ASN A 30 -0.84 29.29 -12.95
CA ASN A 30 -0.87 30.66 -12.43
C ASN A 30 -1.84 30.78 -11.23
N GLU A 31 -3.04 30.20 -11.33
CA GLU A 31 -4.02 30.20 -10.23
C GLU A 31 -3.47 29.44 -9.02
N ILE A 32 -2.85 28.27 -9.25
CA ILE A 32 -2.23 27.47 -8.19
C ILE A 32 -1.07 28.25 -7.55
N SER A 33 -0.23 28.93 -8.34
CA SER A 33 0.90 29.71 -7.82
C SER A 33 0.46 30.82 -6.85
N ASN A 34 -0.70 31.44 -7.08
CA ASN A 34 -1.23 32.50 -6.22
C ASN A 34 -1.81 31.99 -4.87
N ALA A 35 -1.94 30.67 -4.69
CA ALA A 35 -2.46 30.09 -3.45
C ALA A 35 -1.40 29.95 -2.35
N ASN A 36 -1.33 30.93 -1.45
CA ASN A 36 -0.35 30.99 -0.35
C ASN A 36 -0.85 30.42 0.99
N SER A 37 -2.16 30.21 1.16
CA SER A 37 -2.76 29.76 2.42
C SER A 37 -3.33 28.34 2.32
N ARG A 38 -3.45 27.64 3.47
CA ARG A 38 -4.11 26.32 3.52
C ARG A 38 -5.58 26.37 3.11
N GLN A 39 -6.25 27.50 3.36
CA GLN A 39 -7.65 27.69 2.99
C GLN A 39 -7.82 27.81 1.47
N ASN A 40 -6.93 28.54 0.80
CA ASN A 40 -6.93 28.65 -0.67
C ASN A 40 -6.65 27.27 -1.31
N ILE A 41 -5.70 26.51 -0.76
CA ILE A 41 -5.44 25.13 -1.20
C ILE A 41 -6.69 24.24 -1.05
N ARG A 42 -7.47 24.37 0.03
CA ARG A 42 -8.74 23.64 0.17
C ARG A 42 -9.76 24.03 -0.89
N LYS A 43 -9.83 25.32 -1.26
CA LYS A 43 -10.69 25.80 -2.35
C LYS A 43 -10.29 25.18 -3.69
N LEU A 44 -8.99 25.18 -4.01
CA LEU A 44 -8.47 24.56 -5.24
C LEU A 44 -8.70 23.04 -5.30
N ILE A 45 -8.61 22.35 -4.16
CA ILE A 45 -8.96 20.93 -4.06
C ILE A 45 -10.45 20.72 -4.35
N LYS A 46 -11.33 21.56 -3.78
CA LYS A 46 -12.78 21.48 -4.02
C LYS A 46 -13.15 21.76 -5.48
N ASN A 47 -12.42 22.66 -6.13
CA ASN A 47 -12.57 22.99 -7.56
C ASN A 47 -11.97 21.92 -8.50
N GLY A 48 -11.22 20.94 -7.98
CA GLY A 48 -10.62 19.87 -8.78
C GLY A 48 -9.26 20.19 -9.41
N LEU A 49 -8.69 21.38 -9.18
CA LEU A 49 -7.38 21.80 -9.70
C LEU A 49 -6.21 21.10 -8.99
N ILE A 50 -6.45 20.60 -7.77
CA ILE A 50 -5.50 19.81 -7.00
C ILE A 50 -6.15 18.48 -6.63
N ILE A 51 -5.57 17.38 -7.10
CA ILE A 51 -6.15 16.04 -6.97
C ILE A 51 -5.21 15.12 -6.21
N ARG A 52 -5.77 14.30 -5.32
CA ARG A 52 -5.07 13.15 -4.74
C ARG A 52 -5.13 11.98 -5.72
N LYS A 53 -3.99 11.64 -6.32
CA LYS A 53 -3.85 10.44 -7.16
C LYS A 53 -4.17 9.18 -6.36
N PRO A 54 -4.86 8.20 -6.97
CA PRO A 54 -5.09 6.91 -6.31
C PRO A 54 -3.78 6.19 -5.99
N VAL A 55 -3.85 5.26 -5.05
CA VAL A 55 -2.71 4.42 -4.68
C VAL A 55 -2.44 3.44 -5.84
N ALA A 56 -1.17 3.14 -6.11
CA ALA A 56 -0.85 2.12 -7.09
C ALA A 56 -1.31 0.77 -6.54
N VAL A 57 -2.07 0.02 -7.34
CA VAL A 57 -2.70 -1.21 -6.85
C VAL A 57 -1.70 -2.36 -6.89
N HIS A 58 -1.43 -2.96 -5.74
CA HIS A 58 -0.72 -4.25 -5.65
C HIS A 58 -1.73 -5.39 -5.54
N SER A 59 -2.07 -6.01 -6.67
CA SER A 59 -3.03 -7.10 -6.71
C SER A 59 -2.55 -8.34 -5.95
N ARG A 60 -3.44 -8.94 -5.15
CA ARG A 60 -3.19 -10.19 -4.40
C ARG A 60 -3.72 -11.45 -5.11
N ALA A 61 -4.30 -11.33 -6.30
CA ALA A 61 -4.96 -12.44 -7.00
C ALA A 61 -4.02 -13.65 -7.21
N ARG A 62 -2.79 -13.42 -7.69
CA ARG A 62 -1.79 -14.48 -7.90
C ARG A 62 -1.40 -15.18 -6.60
N VAL A 63 -1.16 -14.42 -5.54
CA VAL A 63 -0.80 -14.97 -4.21
C VAL A 63 -1.96 -15.80 -3.64
N ARG A 64 -3.21 -15.32 -3.77
CA ARG A 64 -4.40 -16.07 -3.34
C ARG A 64 -4.57 -17.37 -4.12
N LYS A 65 -4.45 -17.34 -5.45
CA LYS A 65 -4.52 -18.53 -6.32
C LYS A 65 -3.47 -19.56 -5.89
N ASN A 66 -2.22 -19.13 -5.68
CA ASN A 66 -1.14 -20.00 -5.22
C ASN A 66 -1.38 -20.54 -3.81
N MET A 67 -1.94 -19.75 -2.89
CA MET A 67 -2.29 -20.20 -1.54
C MET A 67 -3.38 -21.28 -1.56
N ILE A 68 -4.41 -21.13 -2.40
CA ILE A 68 -5.46 -22.13 -2.58
C ILE A 68 -4.86 -23.43 -3.16
N ALA A 69 -4.01 -23.32 -4.18
CA ALA A 69 -3.31 -24.49 -4.75
C ALA A 69 -2.41 -25.19 -3.72
N ARG A 70 -1.68 -24.43 -2.90
CA ARG A 70 -0.86 -24.97 -1.79
C ARG A 70 -1.69 -25.66 -0.72
N ARG A 71 -2.87 -25.13 -0.39
CA ARG A 71 -3.81 -25.77 0.54
C ARG A 71 -4.33 -27.11 0.01
N LYS A 72 -4.50 -27.23 -1.32
CA LYS A 72 -4.79 -28.51 -2.00
C LYS A 72 -3.56 -29.43 -2.14
N GLY A 73 -2.44 -29.13 -1.48
CA GLY A 73 -1.21 -29.93 -1.50
C GLY A 73 -0.24 -29.64 -2.65
N ARG A 74 -0.59 -28.78 -3.62
CA ARG A 74 0.31 -28.45 -4.74
C ARG A 74 1.50 -27.59 -4.27
N HIS A 75 2.62 -27.62 -4.99
CA HIS A 75 3.82 -26.82 -4.68
C HIS A 75 4.43 -27.04 -3.27
N THR A 76 4.25 -28.23 -2.67
CA THR A 76 4.79 -28.59 -1.34
C THR A 76 5.84 -29.73 -1.35
N GLY A 77 6.19 -30.22 -2.55
CA GLY A 77 7.18 -31.28 -2.76
C GLY A 77 8.59 -30.93 -2.28
N THR A 78 9.48 -31.93 -2.25
CA THR A 78 10.85 -31.85 -1.71
C THR A 78 11.66 -30.68 -2.30
N GLY A 79 11.66 -30.52 -3.62
CA GLY A 79 12.38 -29.42 -4.31
C GLY A 79 11.88 -28.00 -4.03
N LYS A 80 10.78 -27.83 -3.27
CA LYS A 80 10.29 -26.51 -2.82
C LYS A 80 10.58 -26.24 -1.33
N ARG A 81 11.22 -27.18 -0.63
CA ARG A 81 11.56 -27.06 0.79
C ARG A 81 12.95 -26.44 0.91
N LYS A 82 13.06 -25.32 1.63
CA LYS A 82 14.34 -24.60 1.86
C LYS A 82 14.88 -24.70 3.29
N GLY A 83 14.19 -25.43 4.18
CA GLY A 83 14.57 -25.58 5.59
C GLY A 83 14.27 -26.99 6.09
N THR A 84 14.83 -27.33 7.25
CA THR A 84 14.68 -28.65 7.88
C THR A 84 13.22 -28.95 8.23
N ALA A 85 12.90 -30.23 8.45
CA ALA A 85 11.55 -30.64 8.84
C ALA A 85 11.09 -29.94 10.13
N ASN A 86 11.96 -29.93 11.15
CA ASN A 86 11.71 -29.29 12.44
C ASN A 86 11.51 -27.76 12.30
N ALA A 87 12.22 -27.08 11.39
CA ALA A 87 12.01 -25.65 11.15
C ALA A 87 10.66 -25.35 10.47
N ARG A 88 10.14 -26.28 9.65
CA ARG A 88 8.85 -26.11 8.95
C ARG A 88 7.65 -26.45 9.84
N MET A 89 7.78 -27.48 10.68
CA MET A 89 6.80 -27.91 11.67
C MET A 89 7.53 -28.47 12.89
N PRO A 90 7.68 -27.68 13.97
CA PRO A 90 8.45 -28.10 15.14
C PRO A 90 7.85 -29.29 15.89
N GLU A 91 8.69 -30.26 16.24
CA GLU A 91 8.28 -31.49 16.93
C GLU A 91 7.60 -31.21 18.27
N LYS A 92 8.11 -30.24 19.04
CA LYS A 92 7.50 -29.80 20.31
C LYS A 92 6.07 -29.31 20.13
N VAL A 93 5.79 -28.55 19.05
CA VAL A 93 4.44 -28.04 18.77
C VAL A 93 3.49 -29.18 18.40
N ILE A 94 3.97 -30.15 17.62
CA ILE A 94 3.20 -31.35 17.28
C ILE A 94 2.86 -32.15 18.55
N TRP A 95 3.84 -32.35 19.45
CA TRP A 95 3.64 -33.05 20.72
C TRP A 95 2.62 -32.35 21.62
N ILE A 96 2.72 -31.03 21.79
CA ILE A 96 1.75 -30.24 22.59
C ILE A 96 0.34 -30.38 22.02
N ARG A 97 0.18 -30.23 20.69
CA ARG A 97 -1.13 -30.36 20.02
C ARG A 97 -1.71 -31.76 20.20
N ARG A 98 -0.88 -32.81 20.09
CA ARG A 98 -1.30 -34.20 20.29
C ARG A 98 -1.76 -34.43 21.73
N MET A 99 -0.99 -34.00 22.72
CA MET A 99 -1.31 -34.18 24.14
C MET A 99 -2.60 -33.48 24.56
N ARG A 100 -2.91 -32.31 23.99
CA ARG A 100 -4.15 -31.56 24.28
C ARG A 100 -5.41 -32.12 23.59
N VAL A 101 -5.26 -32.93 22.56
CA VAL A 101 -6.41 -33.55 21.88
C VAL A 101 -6.79 -34.87 22.56
N LEU A 102 -5.81 -35.58 23.13
CA LEU A 102 -6.00 -36.88 23.77
C LEU A 102 -6.34 -36.81 25.26
N ARG A 103 -6.17 -35.64 25.89
CA ARG A 103 -6.52 -35.36 27.29
C ARG A 103 -7.61 -34.31 27.31
#